data_AF-A0A8C3YRU9-F1
#
_entry.id   AF-A0A8C3YRU9-F1
#
_cell.length_a   1.000
_cell.length_b   1.000
_cell.length_c   1.000
_cell.angle_alpha   90.00
_cell.angle_beta   90.00
_cell.angle_gamma   90.00
#
_symmetry.space_group_name_H-M   'P 1'
#
loop_
_entity.id
_entity.type
_entity.pdbx_description
1 polymer ?
#
loop_
_entity_poly.entity_id
_entity_poly.type
_entity_poly.pdbx_seq_one_letter_code
_entity_poly.pdbx_strand_id
1 'polypeptide(L)'
;MSGAGRQLALFLGICSVAALGLQAEEHYPAGHGGGAQYVAAVYEHRSILSPDPLALTSRTRALELMNQNLDIYEQQVMIAAQKGVQIIVFPEDGIHGFNFTRTSIYPFLDFMPSPHLNKWNPCLEPQRFSDTEVGPAFLLSRQEAPRGEPIPGQNTIC
;
A
#
# COMPACT_ATOMS: atom_id res chain seq x y z
N MET A 1 45.52 -42.45 31.90
CA MET A 1 46.26 -42.71 30.64
C MET A 1 45.88 -41.58 29.70
N SER A 2 46.55 -40.43 29.74
CA SER A 2 47.86 -40.08 29.13
C SER A 2 47.89 -40.21 27.61
N GLY A 3 48.22 -39.11 26.92
CA GLY A 3 48.41 -38.96 25.47
C GLY A 3 47.56 -37.81 24.91
N ALA A 4 47.94 -36.53 24.84
CA ALA A 4 49.17 -35.86 24.39
C ALA A 4 49.43 -35.95 22.86
N GLY A 5 49.41 -34.78 22.20
CA GLY A 5 50.00 -34.50 20.88
C GLY A 5 49.01 -34.61 19.71
N ARG A 6 49.02 -33.76 18.67
CA ARG A 6 49.95 -32.69 18.28
C ARG A 6 49.19 -31.79 17.29
N GLN A 7 49.39 -30.48 17.43
CA GLN A 7 49.09 -29.45 16.44
C GLN A 7 49.63 -29.86 15.06
N LEU A 8 48.81 -29.74 14.02
CA LEU A 8 49.26 -29.73 12.63
C LEU A 8 48.84 -28.39 12.02
N ALA A 9 49.71 -27.39 12.19
CA ALA A 9 49.69 -26.19 11.39
C ALA A 9 50.23 -26.53 10.00
N LEU A 10 49.41 -26.36 8.97
CA LEU A 10 49.84 -26.24 7.59
C LEU A 10 49.49 -24.82 7.13
N PHE A 11 50.52 -23.98 7.17
CA PHE A 11 50.56 -22.66 6.55
C PHE A 11 50.67 -22.80 5.02
N LEU A 12 50.23 -21.73 4.34
CA LEU A 12 50.50 -21.32 2.95
C LEU A 12 49.41 -21.65 1.93
N GLY A 13 48.61 -20.62 1.66
CA GLY A 13 47.71 -20.53 0.53
C GLY A 13 47.03 -19.16 0.46
N ILE A 14 47.84 -18.09 0.50
CA ILE A 14 47.38 -16.72 0.23
C ILE A 14 46.95 -16.68 -1.24
N CYS A 15 45.65 -16.70 -1.49
CA CYS A 15 45.08 -16.19 -2.75
C CYS A 15 44.45 -14.82 -2.47
N SER A 16 45.30 -13.84 -2.17
CA SER A 16 44.95 -12.45 -2.41
C SER A 16 44.95 -12.25 -3.92
N VAL A 17 43.80 -12.41 -4.56
CA VAL A 17 43.60 -11.82 -5.88
C VAL A 17 43.42 -10.33 -5.63
N ALA A 18 44.53 -9.61 -5.54
CA ALA A 18 44.52 -8.17 -5.73
C ALA A 18 44.27 -7.93 -7.22
N ALA A 19 43.00 -7.86 -7.60
CA ALA A 19 42.63 -7.25 -8.86
C ALA A 19 42.91 -5.75 -8.74
N LEU A 20 44.14 -5.34 -9.07
CA LEU A 20 44.45 -3.98 -9.49
C LEU A 20 43.78 -3.77 -10.86
N GLY A 21 42.46 -3.60 -10.83
CA GLY A 21 41.71 -3.00 -11.92
C GLY A 21 41.80 -1.48 -11.74
N LEU A 22 42.50 -0.84 -12.67
CA LEU A 22 42.56 0.62 -12.82
C LEU A 22 41.18 1.23 -12.59
N GLN A 23 41.11 2.22 -11.70
CA GLN A 23 40.03 3.20 -11.76
C GLN A 23 40.12 3.87 -13.13
N ALA A 24 39.29 3.43 -14.07
CA ALA A 24 38.63 4.39 -14.93
C ALA A 24 37.64 5.13 -14.01
N GLU A 25 38.15 6.13 -13.30
CA GLU A 25 37.31 7.24 -12.86
C GLU A 25 36.83 7.89 -14.16
N GLU A 26 35.76 7.35 -14.74
CA GLU A 26 34.90 8.22 -15.52
C GLU A 26 34.33 9.20 -14.52
N HIS A 27 35.01 10.34 -14.44
CA HIS A 27 34.53 11.55 -13.83
C HIS A 27 33.29 11.97 -14.62
N TYR A 28 32.16 11.30 -14.35
CA TYR A 28 30.86 11.79 -14.75
C TYR A 28 30.73 13.14 -14.06
N PRO A 29 30.71 14.26 -14.79
CA PRO A 29 30.41 15.53 -14.17
C PRO A 29 29.09 15.35 -13.45
N ALA A 30 29.04 15.73 -12.17
CA ALA A 30 27.82 15.81 -11.40
C ALA A 30 26.92 16.90 -12.02
N GLY A 31 26.37 16.59 -13.19
CA GLY A 31 25.32 17.33 -13.84
C GLY A 31 24.03 17.01 -13.12
N HIS A 32 23.41 18.04 -12.56
CA HIS A 32 22.04 18.00 -12.08
C HIS A 32 21.13 17.30 -13.11
N GLY A 33 20.73 16.08 -12.78
CA GLY A 33 19.88 15.25 -13.62
C GLY A 33 19.59 13.87 -13.03
N GLY A 34 19.63 13.74 -11.70
CA GLY A 34 19.17 12.52 -11.02
C GLY A 34 17.67 12.40 -11.19
N GLY A 35 17.23 11.54 -12.11
CA GLY A 35 15.81 11.22 -12.25
C GLY A 35 15.26 10.77 -10.91
N ALA A 36 14.15 11.38 -10.47
CA ALA A 36 13.51 11.02 -9.20
C ALA A 36 13.14 9.53 -9.24
N GLN A 37 13.72 8.74 -8.33
CA GLN A 37 13.36 7.33 -8.14
C GLN A 37 12.23 7.25 -7.12
N TYR A 38 11.30 6.30 -7.32
CA TYR A 38 10.25 5.98 -6.37
C TYR A 38 10.08 4.47 -6.25
N VAL A 39 9.61 4.05 -5.08
CA VAL A 39 9.25 2.68 -4.73
C VAL A 39 7.73 2.56 -4.77
N ALA A 40 7.25 1.58 -5.52
CA ALA A 40 5.84 1.26 -5.65
C ALA A 40 5.52 -0.11 -5.05
N ALA A 41 4.26 -0.30 -4.66
CA ALA A 41 3.69 -1.58 -4.29
C ALA A 41 2.46 -1.90 -5.14
N VAL A 42 2.21 -3.19 -5.32
CA VAL A 42 0.97 -3.71 -5.89
C VAL A 42 0.50 -4.80 -4.94
N TYR A 43 -0.79 -4.81 -4.63
CA TYR A 43 -1.39 -5.83 -3.78
C TYR A 43 -2.35 -6.69 -4.58
N GLU A 44 -2.15 -8.01 -4.56
CA GLU A 44 -3.10 -8.97 -5.10
C GLU A 44 -4.18 -9.26 -4.05
N HIS A 45 -5.41 -8.82 -4.32
CA HIS A 45 -6.50 -8.93 -3.37
C HIS A 45 -7.38 -10.15 -3.65
N ARG A 46 -7.70 -10.89 -2.58
CA ARG A 46 -8.76 -11.89 -2.59
C ARG A 46 -10.05 -11.24 -2.12
N SER A 47 -10.81 -10.67 -3.05
CA SER A 47 -12.04 -9.94 -2.77
C SER A 47 -13.08 -10.77 -2.02
N ILE A 48 -13.71 -10.14 -1.03
CA ILE A 48 -14.93 -10.63 -0.41
C ILE A 48 -16.08 -10.24 -1.34
N LEU A 49 -16.73 -11.24 -1.93
CA LEU A 49 -17.74 -11.05 -2.98
C LEU A 49 -19.16 -11.19 -2.43
N SER A 50 -20.11 -10.53 -3.11
CA SER A 50 -21.54 -10.82 -2.90
C SER A 50 -21.83 -12.28 -3.28
N PRO A 51 -22.55 -13.05 -2.44
CA PRO A 51 -22.94 -14.42 -2.79
C PRO A 51 -23.89 -14.47 -3.99
N ASP A 52 -24.68 -13.41 -4.20
CA ASP A 52 -25.55 -13.24 -5.36
C ASP A 52 -25.43 -11.79 -5.88
N PRO A 53 -24.63 -11.54 -6.94
CA PRO A 53 -24.46 -10.21 -7.51
C PRO A 53 -25.64 -9.76 -8.38
N LEU A 54 -26.60 -10.65 -8.67
CA LEU A 54 -27.80 -10.32 -9.44
C LEU A 54 -28.97 -9.90 -8.53
N ALA A 55 -28.94 -10.31 -7.25
CA ALA A 55 -29.92 -9.91 -6.26
C ALA A 55 -29.87 -8.39 -5.99
N LEU A 56 -31.06 -7.80 -5.79
CA LEU A 56 -31.16 -6.41 -5.33
C LEU A 56 -30.78 -6.36 -3.85
N THR A 57 -29.85 -5.47 -3.52
CA THR A 57 -29.40 -5.22 -2.14
C THR A 57 -29.71 -3.78 -1.73
N SER A 58 -29.72 -3.51 -0.41
CA SER A 58 -29.82 -2.14 0.09
C SER A 58 -28.45 -1.46 0.07
N ARG A 59 -28.44 -0.12 0.00
CA ARG A 59 -27.21 0.68 0.11
C ARG A 59 -26.41 0.35 1.37
N THR A 60 -27.08 0.19 2.51
CA THR A 60 -26.43 -0.20 3.77
C THR A 60 -25.68 -1.53 3.66
N ARG A 61 -26.27 -2.54 3.02
CA ARG A 61 -25.63 -3.87 2.87
C ARG A 61 -24.51 -3.84 1.85
N ALA A 62 -24.65 -3.05 0.79
CA ALA A 62 -23.56 -2.79 -0.16
C ALA A 62 -22.36 -2.13 0.54
N LEU A 63 -22.61 -1.10 1.35
CA LEU A 63 -21.57 -0.43 2.15
C LEU A 63 -20.90 -1.38 3.14
N GLU A 64 -21.65 -2.26 3.82
CA GLU A 64 -21.07 -3.26 4.72
C GLU A 64 -20.09 -4.19 3.99
N LEU A 65 -20.45 -4.69 2.80
CA LEU A 65 -19.56 -5.52 1.98
C LEU A 65 -18.31 -4.74 1.54
N MET A 66 -18.50 -3.52 1.02
CA MET A 66 -17.39 -2.69 0.55
C MET A 66 -16.42 -2.35 1.68
N ASN A 67 -16.94 -2.06 2.87
CA ASN A 67 -16.11 -1.80 4.05
C ASN A 67 -15.25 -3.00 4.45
N GLN A 68 -15.75 -4.24 4.33
CA GLN A 68 -14.93 -5.42 4.63
C GLN A 68 -13.70 -5.54 3.71
N ASN A 69 -13.85 -5.18 2.43
CA ASN A 69 -12.71 -5.13 1.50
C ASN A 69 -11.79 -3.93 1.80
N LEU A 70 -12.36 -2.77 2.14
CA LEU A 70 -11.59 -1.58 2.52
C LEU A 70 -10.75 -1.79 3.78
N ASP A 71 -11.27 -2.50 4.79
CA ASP A 71 -10.53 -2.82 6.02
C ASP A 71 -9.25 -3.63 5.70
N ILE A 72 -9.30 -4.51 4.68
CA ILE A 72 -8.13 -5.25 4.20
C ILE A 72 -7.17 -4.31 3.46
N TYR A 73 -7.68 -3.44 2.60
CA TYR A 73 -6.87 -2.47 1.86
C TYR A 73 -6.11 -1.53 2.79
N GLU A 74 -6.78 -1.05 3.84
CA GLU A 74 -6.17 -0.23 4.87
C GLU A 74 -4.94 -0.92 5.48
N GLN A 75 -5.07 -2.20 5.87
CA GLN A 75 -3.93 -2.96 6.38
C GLN A 75 -2.75 -3.00 5.40
N GLN A 76 -3.03 -3.13 4.09
CA GLN A 76 -1.99 -3.13 3.07
C GLN A 76 -1.36 -1.76 2.84
N VAL A 77 -2.15 -0.68 2.91
CA VAL A 77 -1.64 0.70 2.90
C VAL A 77 -0.68 0.90 4.06
N MET A 78 -1.05 0.48 5.26
CA MET A 78 -0.19 0.60 6.45
C MET A 78 1.12 -0.19 6.32
N ILE A 79 1.06 -1.43 5.81
CA ILE A 79 2.26 -2.25 5.55
C ILE A 79 3.16 -1.60 4.49
N ALA A 80 2.58 -1.06 3.41
CA ALA A 80 3.32 -0.39 2.35
C ALA A 80 3.98 0.90 2.87
N ALA A 81 3.25 1.71 3.64
CA ALA A 81 3.76 2.93 4.26
C ALA A 81 4.94 2.62 5.20
N GLN A 82 4.85 1.58 6.03
CA GLN A 82 5.95 1.13 6.90
C GLN A 82 7.20 0.69 6.12
N LYS A 83 7.05 0.25 4.86
CA LYS A 83 8.15 -0.12 3.96
C LYS A 83 8.70 1.06 3.17
N GLY A 84 8.21 2.28 3.41
CA GLY A 84 8.65 3.47 2.67
C GLY A 84 8.24 3.43 1.20
N VAL A 85 7.09 2.84 0.89
CA VAL A 85 6.48 2.86 -0.46
C VAL A 85 5.80 4.22 -0.70
N GLN A 86 5.97 4.79 -1.89
CA GLN A 86 5.34 6.08 -2.27
C GLN A 86 3.95 5.92 -2.89
N ILE A 87 3.69 4.77 -3.53
CA ILE A 87 2.41 4.48 -4.19
C ILE A 87 2.09 3.00 -4.07
N ILE A 88 0.85 2.68 -3.70
CA ILE A 88 0.31 1.32 -3.73
C ILE A 88 -0.88 1.27 -4.69
N VAL A 89 -0.95 0.20 -5.49
CA VAL A 89 -2.02 -0.04 -6.45
C VAL A 89 -2.84 -1.27 -6.03
N PHE A 90 -4.16 -1.14 -6.14
CA PHE A 90 -5.15 -2.17 -5.83
C PHE A 90 -5.83 -2.66 -7.12
N PRO A 91 -6.33 -3.92 -7.15
CA PRO A 91 -6.98 -4.47 -8.33
C PRO A 91 -8.34 -3.82 -8.62
N GLU A 92 -8.71 -3.87 -9.89
CA GLU A 92 -10.07 -3.57 -10.36
C GLU A 92 -11.11 -4.45 -9.65
N ASP A 93 -12.30 -3.91 -9.43
CA ASP A 93 -13.43 -4.58 -8.77
C ASP A 93 -13.12 -5.13 -7.37
N GLY A 94 -12.01 -4.74 -6.74
CA GLY A 94 -11.59 -5.33 -5.47
C GLY A 94 -12.43 -4.91 -4.25
N ILE A 95 -13.22 -3.83 -4.37
CA ILE A 95 -14.07 -3.32 -3.30
C ILE A 95 -15.47 -3.94 -3.33
N HIS A 96 -16.10 -4.02 -4.51
CA HIS A 96 -17.49 -4.47 -4.67
C HIS A 96 -17.64 -5.78 -5.46
N GLY A 97 -16.61 -6.25 -6.16
CA GLY A 97 -16.67 -7.43 -7.02
C GLY A 97 -17.26 -7.15 -8.41
N PHE A 98 -17.61 -8.23 -9.10
CA PHE A 98 -18.05 -8.22 -10.51
C PHE A 98 -19.38 -8.98 -10.69
N ASN A 99 -19.86 -9.11 -11.94
CA ASN A 99 -21.10 -9.81 -12.36
C ASN A 99 -22.44 -9.16 -11.94
N PHE A 100 -22.49 -7.84 -11.85
CA PHE A 100 -23.73 -7.12 -11.58
C PHE A 100 -24.54 -6.80 -12.85
N THR A 101 -25.85 -6.60 -12.68
CA THR A 101 -26.69 -5.91 -13.65
C THR A 101 -26.65 -4.39 -13.40
N ARG A 102 -27.15 -3.60 -14.35
CA ARG A 102 -27.29 -2.14 -14.16
C ARG A 102 -28.10 -1.75 -12.92
N THR A 103 -29.05 -2.60 -12.51
CA THR A 103 -29.89 -2.33 -11.34
C THR A 103 -29.24 -2.83 -10.06
N SER A 104 -28.64 -4.03 -10.08
CA SER A 104 -28.03 -4.63 -8.88
C SER A 104 -26.72 -3.96 -8.48
N ILE A 105 -25.99 -3.31 -9.40
CA ILE A 105 -24.79 -2.53 -9.07
C ILE A 105 -25.11 -1.21 -8.37
N TYR A 106 -26.29 -0.62 -8.60
CA TYR A 106 -26.59 0.76 -8.19
C TYR A 106 -26.31 1.06 -6.70
N PRO A 107 -26.63 0.17 -5.75
CA PRO A 107 -26.31 0.37 -4.33
C PRO A 107 -24.81 0.45 -4.00
N PHE A 108 -23.92 -0.02 -4.88
CA PHE A 108 -22.46 0.00 -4.69
C PHE A 108 -21.78 1.25 -5.24
N LEU A 109 -22.52 2.11 -5.96
CA LEU A 109 -21.96 3.27 -6.63
C LEU A 109 -21.98 4.51 -5.75
N ASP A 110 -20.93 5.32 -5.89
CA ASP A 110 -20.80 6.64 -5.26
C ASP A 110 -20.79 7.72 -6.32
N PHE A 111 -21.19 8.93 -5.91
CA PHE A 111 -20.94 10.11 -6.70
C PHE A 111 -19.44 10.50 -6.60
N MET A 112 -18.75 10.54 -7.74
CA MET A 112 -17.36 10.99 -7.82
C MET A 112 -17.30 12.35 -8.53
N PRO A 113 -17.06 13.47 -7.82
CA PRO A 113 -16.93 14.79 -8.44
C PRO A 113 -15.68 14.87 -9.31
N SER A 114 -15.74 15.65 -10.40
CA SER A 114 -14.58 15.86 -11.27
C SER A 114 -13.42 16.54 -10.51
N PRO A 115 -12.22 15.94 -10.46
CA PRO A 115 -11.09 16.49 -9.72
C PRO A 115 -10.54 17.79 -10.35
N HIS A 116 -10.82 18.04 -11.63
CA HIS A 116 -10.40 19.27 -12.31
C HIS A 116 -11.24 20.49 -11.93
N LEU A 117 -12.51 20.25 -11.57
CA LEU A 117 -13.47 21.31 -11.26
C LEU A 117 -13.57 21.55 -9.75
N ASN A 118 -13.39 20.49 -8.96
CA ASN A 118 -13.56 20.52 -7.51
C ASN A 118 -12.31 19.99 -6.83
N LYS A 119 -11.55 20.89 -6.19
CA LYS A 119 -10.56 20.49 -5.18
C LYS A 119 -11.32 20.11 -3.91
N TRP A 120 -11.26 18.83 -3.54
CA TRP A 120 -11.94 18.28 -2.40
C TRP A 120 -11.04 17.23 -1.74
N ASN A 121 -10.83 17.34 -0.43
CA ASN A 121 -10.25 16.26 0.37
C ASN A 121 -11.40 15.59 1.15
N PRO A 122 -11.81 14.36 0.77
CA PRO A 122 -12.90 13.65 1.45
C PRO A 122 -12.64 13.33 2.94
N CYS A 123 -11.38 13.28 3.37
CA CYS A 123 -10.99 13.12 4.77
C CYS A 123 -11.24 14.39 5.60
N LEU A 124 -10.97 15.56 5.01
CA LEU A 124 -11.12 16.87 5.68
C LEU A 124 -12.53 17.47 5.54
N GLU A 125 -13.21 17.18 4.44
CA GLU A 125 -14.53 17.73 4.11
C GLU A 125 -15.54 16.60 3.77
N PRO A 126 -15.76 15.60 4.64
CA PRO A 126 -16.55 14.41 4.29
C PRO A 126 -18.01 14.70 3.97
N GLN A 127 -18.54 15.85 4.40
CA GLN A 127 -19.93 16.24 4.21
C GLN A 127 -20.15 17.18 3.02
N ARG A 128 -19.12 17.42 2.20
CA ARG A 128 -19.22 18.36 1.06
C ARG A 128 -20.10 17.82 -0.07
N PHE A 129 -20.12 16.50 -0.27
CA PHE A 129 -20.95 15.82 -1.25
C PHE A 129 -21.69 14.66 -0.60
N SER A 130 -22.96 14.47 -0.94
CA SER A 130 -23.74 13.30 -0.52
C SER A 130 -23.37 12.07 -1.36
N ASP A 131 -23.70 10.89 -0.84
CA ASP A 131 -23.53 9.60 -1.53
C ASP A 131 -22.06 9.35 -1.94
N THR A 132 -21.14 9.66 -1.02
CA THR A 132 -19.69 9.52 -1.23
C THR A 132 -19.00 8.63 -0.22
N GLU A 133 -19.72 7.82 0.56
CA GLU A 133 -19.20 7.12 1.75
C GLU A 133 -17.95 6.26 1.53
N VAL A 134 -17.75 5.69 0.34
CA VAL A 134 -16.60 4.83 0.01
C VAL A 134 -15.31 5.65 -0.15
N GLY A 135 -15.39 6.85 -0.73
CA GLY A 135 -14.24 7.72 -0.97
C GLY A 135 -13.50 8.16 0.31
N PRO A 136 -14.18 8.84 1.25
CA PRO A 136 -13.68 9.10 2.60
C PRO A 136 -13.26 7.82 3.30
N ALA A 137 -14.02 6.71 3.23
CA ALA A 137 -13.64 5.48 3.92
C ALA A 137 -12.32 4.88 3.41
N PHE A 138 -12.01 5.00 2.12
CA PHE A 138 -10.72 4.57 1.58
C PHE A 138 -9.57 5.53 1.96
N LEU A 139 -9.83 6.84 1.98
CA LEU A 139 -8.82 7.85 2.26
C LEU A 139 -8.54 8.02 3.76
N LEU A 140 -9.53 7.78 4.59
CA LEU A 140 -9.37 7.60 6.02
C LEU A 140 -8.69 6.24 6.20
N SER A 141 -7.36 6.22 6.30
CA SER A 141 -6.75 5.18 7.14
C SER A 141 -7.37 5.39 8.52
N ARG A 142 -8.35 4.55 8.89
CA ARG A 142 -8.91 4.43 10.24
C ARG A 142 -7.80 3.95 11.16
N GLN A 143 -6.85 4.83 11.41
CA GLN A 143 -5.96 4.74 12.55
C GLN A 143 -6.86 4.88 13.79
N GLU A 144 -7.52 3.80 14.18
CA GLU A 144 -8.05 3.64 15.52
C GLU A 144 -6.84 3.63 16.43
N ALA A 145 -6.40 4.82 16.84
CA ALA A 145 -5.65 4.98 18.05
C ALA A 145 -6.47 4.27 19.14
N PRO A 146 -5.92 3.24 19.82
CA PRO A 146 -6.64 2.58 20.89
C PRO A 146 -6.99 3.66 21.91
N ARG A 147 -8.29 3.90 22.13
CA ARG A 147 -8.87 4.88 23.07
C ARG A 147 -7.87 5.36 24.14
N GLY A 148 -7.15 6.45 23.85
CA GLY A 148 -6.06 6.91 24.71
C GLY A 148 -4.99 7.67 23.93
N GLU A 149 -5.20 8.97 23.83
CA GLU A 149 -4.28 10.03 23.38
C GLU A 149 -3.70 9.97 21.94
N PRO A 150 -3.66 11.12 21.24
CA PRO A 150 -2.96 11.23 19.96
C PRO A 150 -1.45 11.07 20.18
N ILE A 151 -0.83 10.13 19.45
CA ILE A 151 0.62 9.95 19.44
C ILE A 151 1.27 11.20 18.81
N PRO A 152 2.11 11.96 19.53
CA PRO A 152 2.77 13.14 18.97
C PRO A 152 3.71 12.71 17.84
N GLY A 153 3.47 13.19 16.62
CA GLY A 153 4.31 12.92 15.46
C GLY A 153 3.81 11.83 14.51
N GLN A 154 2.64 11.22 14.78
CA GLN A 154 1.88 10.55 13.72
C GLN A 154 1.06 11.60 12.99
N ASN A 155 1.51 11.99 11.80
CA ASN A 155 0.63 12.66 10.86
C ASN A 155 -0.52 11.69 10.59
N THR A 156 -1.70 11.98 11.14
CA THR A 156 -2.93 11.34 10.66
C THR A 156 -2.97 11.58 9.16
N ILE A 157 -2.89 10.51 8.38
CA ILE A 157 -3.00 10.60 6.92
C ILE A 157 -4.47 10.91 6.63
N CYS A 158 -4.78 12.21 6.56
CA CYS A 158 -5.66 12.79 5.56
C CYS A 158 -4.78 13.32 4.41
#